data_AF-A0A6V7H2M9-F1
#
_entry.id   AF-A0A6V7H2M9-F1
#
_cell.length_a   1.000
_cell.length_b   1.000
_cell.length_c   1.000
_cell.angle_alpha   90.00
_cell.angle_beta   90.00
_cell.angle_gamma   90.00
#
_symmetry.space_group_name_H-M   'P 1'
#
loop_
_entity.id
_entity.type
_entity.pdbx_description
1 polymer ?
#
loop_
_entity_poly.entity_id
_entity_poly.type
_entity_poly.pdbx_seq_one_letter_code
_entity_poly.pdbx_strand_id
1 'polypeptide(L)'
;MVETETNVVRNAKTGQKSLLERYDIPVEHLSYEYISECTNAKKLERIVTILRSGEEGYYPDLTKHAENRLSVVKPTSVILRKSEPILKRNMLKSNECKEIDKDINDWMSEMQIREKDLEEGRAAILDSLVTPDIRQFKEESVKKNSTTNSKNGKNKRIRSCDYAAWDKYDVDTELDRIDIQDEQQKAEARRLQQNQKEIVQRKKLEKHAIINKSALTGTELDVMAEQEREKGNEAFRAGDYEEALEHYNSSIKMNSNITTYNNRAMTYIKLQRYEDALNDCNMVLSVEYTNMKALLRRAVSLDHLGKSSQ
;
A
#
# COMPACT_ATOMS: atom_id res chain seq x y z
N MET A 1 -39.76 -53.58 36.41
CA MET A 1 -40.58 -52.76 35.51
C MET A 1 -39.86 -52.73 34.18
N VAL A 2 -40.58 -53.11 33.12
CA VAL A 2 -40.05 -53.41 31.79
C VAL A 2 -39.74 -52.11 31.07
N GLU A 3 -38.48 -51.87 30.72
CA GLU A 3 -38.08 -50.77 29.84
C GLU A 3 -38.36 -51.19 28.39
N THR A 4 -39.49 -50.71 27.86
CA THR A 4 -39.83 -50.87 26.44
C THR A 4 -38.99 -49.91 25.61
N GLU A 5 -38.10 -50.48 24.80
CA GLU A 5 -37.41 -49.83 23.68
C GLU A 5 -38.43 -49.15 22.77
N THR A 6 -38.43 -47.81 22.77
CA THR A 6 -39.20 -47.03 21.81
C THR A 6 -38.33 -46.81 20.57
N ASN A 7 -38.60 -47.62 19.55
CA ASN A 7 -38.15 -47.42 18.17
C ASN A 7 -38.51 -46.00 17.71
N VAL A 8 -37.51 -45.13 17.61
CA VAL A 8 -37.64 -43.81 16.99
C VAL A 8 -37.61 -44.01 15.47
N VAL A 9 -38.79 -44.24 14.89
CA VAL A 9 -39.02 -44.16 13.45
C VAL A 9 -38.80 -42.71 13.01
N ARG A 10 -37.71 -42.44 12.29
CA ARG A 10 -37.48 -41.15 11.64
C ARG A 10 -38.19 -41.15 10.29
N ASN A 11 -39.16 -40.25 10.14
CA ASN A 11 -39.82 -39.92 8.88
C ASN A 11 -38.78 -39.52 7.82
N ALA A 12 -38.61 -40.37 6.80
CA ALA A 12 -37.99 -39.96 5.55
C ALA A 12 -38.90 -38.90 4.88
N LYS A 13 -38.38 -37.69 4.67
CA LYS A 13 -39.05 -36.65 3.87
C LYS A 13 -39.14 -37.16 2.44
N THR A 14 -40.34 -37.56 2.03
CA THR A 14 -40.66 -38.10 0.71
C THR A 14 -40.50 -37.02 -0.38
N GLY A 15 -39.30 -36.90 -0.93
CA GLY A 15 -39.03 -36.02 -2.09
C GLY A 15 -37.61 -35.45 -2.22
N GLN A 16 -36.74 -35.62 -1.21
CA GLN A 16 -35.33 -35.21 -1.31
C GLN A 16 -34.45 -36.41 -1.66
N LYS A 17 -33.66 -36.30 -2.74
CA LYS A 17 -32.63 -37.28 -3.10
C LYS A 17 -31.64 -37.41 -1.95
N SER A 18 -31.23 -38.63 -1.61
CA SER A 18 -30.23 -38.87 -0.55
C SER A 18 -28.92 -38.15 -0.87
N LEU A 19 -28.12 -37.83 0.14
CA LEU A 19 -26.80 -37.24 -0.10
C LEU A 19 -25.89 -38.15 -0.93
N LEU A 20 -26.07 -39.48 -0.86
CA LEU A 20 -25.40 -40.44 -1.74
C LEU A 20 -25.76 -40.22 -3.21
N GLU A 21 -27.06 -40.11 -3.53
CA GLU A 21 -27.54 -39.83 -4.88
C GLU A 21 -27.13 -38.44 -5.37
N ARG A 22 -27.11 -37.45 -4.47
CA ARG A 22 -26.74 -36.07 -4.79
C ARG A 22 -25.26 -35.94 -5.14
N TYR A 23 -24.41 -36.69 -4.46
CA TYR A 23 -22.96 -36.65 -4.64
C TYR A 23 -22.42 -37.71 -5.60
N ASP A 24 -23.28 -38.60 -6.10
CA ASP A 24 -22.97 -39.73 -6.95
C ASP A 24 -21.89 -40.64 -6.31
N ILE A 25 -22.16 -41.04 -5.06
CA ILE A 25 -21.28 -41.89 -4.27
C ILE A 25 -22.00 -43.22 -4.00
N PRO A 26 -21.54 -44.34 -4.58
CA PRO A 26 -21.98 -45.67 -4.20
C PRO A 26 -21.81 -45.96 -2.72
N VAL A 27 -22.73 -46.74 -2.13
CA VAL A 27 -22.69 -47.14 -0.72
C VAL A 27 -21.38 -47.87 -0.37
N GLU A 28 -20.80 -48.62 -1.31
CA GLU A 28 -19.54 -49.36 -1.16
C GLU A 28 -18.35 -48.44 -0.82
N HIS A 29 -18.40 -47.17 -1.24
CA HIS A 29 -17.38 -46.17 -0.95
C HIS A 29 -17.45 -45.64 0.50
N LEU A 30 -18.44 -46.07 1.30
CA LEU A 30 -18.52 -45.82 2.74
C LEU A 30 -17.85 -46.94 3.56
N SER A 31 -17.01 -47.77 2.95
CA SER A 31 -16.23 -48.80 3.65
C SER A 31 -14.90 -48.27 4.20
N TYR A 32 -14.40 -48.90 5.26
CA TYR A 32 -13.08 -48.58 5.83
C TYR A 32 -11.95 -48.75 4.80
N GLU A 33 -12.01 -49.82 4.00
CA GLU A 33 -11.03 -50.15 2.97
C GLU A 33 -10.95 -49.03 1.93
N TYR A 34 -12.09 -48.66 1.33
CA TYR A 34 -12.13 -47.60 0.33
C TYR A 34 -11.70 -46.23 0.88
N ILE A 35 -12.14 -45.86 2.09
CA ILE A 35 -11.75 -44.59 2.71
C ILE A 35 -10.24 -44.56 2.94
N SER A 36 -9.63 -45.67 3.38
CA SER A 36 -8.19 -45.75 3.62
C SER A 36 -7.36 -45.58 2.34
N GLU A 37 -7.84 -46.11 1.21
CA GLU A 37 -7.17 -46.03 -0.09
C GLU A 37 -7.45 -44.72 -0.85
N CYS A 38 -8.53 -44.03 -0.51
CA CYS A 38 -8.95 -42.82 -1.22
C CYS A 38 -7.89 -41.70 -1.14
N THR A 39 -7.50 -41.18 -2.31
CA THR A 39 -6.58 -40.05 -2.49
C THR A 39 -7.29 -38.76 -2.90
N ASN A 40 -8.57 -38.84 -3.29
CA ASN A 40 -9.32 -37.70 -3.78
C ASN A 40 -9.96 -36.91 -2.64
N ALA A 41 -9.39 -35.74 -2.35
CA ALA A 41 -9.84 -34.86 -1.27
C ALA A 41 -11.33 -34.44 -1.39
N LYS A 42 -11.84 -34.18 -2.60
CA LYS A 42 -13.24 -33.75 -2.79
C LYS A 42 -14.24 -34.89 -2.51
N LYS A 43 -13.86 -36.14 -2.83
CA LYS A 43 -14.68 -37.32 -2.50
C LYS A 43 -14.70 -37.57 -0.99
N LEU A 44 -13.55 -37.47 -0.33
CA LEU A 44 -13.45 -37.59 1.14
C LEU A 44 -14.26 -36.51 1.86
N GLU A 45 -14.23 -35.26 1.41
CA GLU A 45 -15.06 -34.17 1.96
C GLU A 45 -16.57 -34.50 1.87
N ARG A 46 -17.02 -35.05 0.75
CA ARG A 46 -18.41 -35.50 0.56
C ARG A 46 -18.76 -36.68 1.47
N ILE A 47 -17.88 -37.68 1.58
CA ILE A 47 -18.05 -38.84 2.47
C ILE A 47 -18.20 -38.39 3.93
N VAL A 48 -17.33 -37.49 4.41
CA VAL A 48 -17.44 -36.95 5.78
C VAL A 48 -18.75 -36.17 5.96
N THR A 49 -19.22 -35.45 4.94
CA THR A 49 -20.50 -34.73 4.99
C THR A 49 -21.69 -35.70 5.08
N ILE A 50 -21.68 -36.78 4.30
CA ILE A 50 -22.71 -37.84 4.34
C ILE A 50 -22.70 -38.52 5.71
N LEU A 51 -21.54 -38.92 6.22
CA LEU A 51 -21.44 -39.59 7.53
C LEU A 51 -21.89 -38.69 8.69
N ARG A 52 -21.58 -37.39 8.66
CA ARG A 52 -22.05 -36.41 9.66
C ARG A 52 -23.55 -36.13 9.58
N SER A 53 -24.17 -36.29 8.41
CA SER A 53 -25.61 -36.08 8.23
C SER A 53 -26.46 -37.13 8.94
N GLY A 54 -25.92 -38.35 9.10
CA GLY A 54 -26.62 -39.48 9.70
C GLY A 54 -27.78 -40.04 8.85
N GLU A 55 -27.88 -39.69 7.56
CA GLU A 55 -28.91 -40.22 6.65
C GLU A 55 -28.82 -41.74 6.48
N GLU A 56 -27.60 -42.28 6.39
CA GLU A 56 -27.32 -43.72 6.21
C GLU A 56 -27.15 -44.48 7.54
N GLY A 57 -27.25 -43.79 8.67
CA GLY A 57 -26.98 -44.34 10.00
C GLY A 57 -25.87 -43.60 10.76
N TYR A 58 -25.77 -43.86 12.06
CA TYR A 58 -24.79 -43.24 12.95
C TYR A 58 -23.58 -44.14 13.14
N TYR A 59 -22.47 -43.80 12.48
CA TYR A 59 -21.22 -44.56 12.52
C TYR A 59 -20.06 -43.68 13.01
N PRO A 60 -19.86 -43.53 14.35
CA PRO A 60 -18.89 -42.59 14.91
C PRO A 60 -17.44 -42.96 14.56
N ASP A 61 -17.09 -44.25 14.59
CA ASP A 61 -15.73 -44.69 14.30
C ASP A 61 -15.36 -44.55 12.82
N LEU A 62 -16.32 -44.82 11.92
CA LEU A 62 -16.15 -44.63 10.48
C LEU A 62 -16.01 -43.14 10.13
N THR A 63 -16.81 -42.29 10.79
CA THR A 63 -16.72 -40.82 10.66
C THR A 63 -15.34 -40.33 11.08
N LYS A 64 -14.85 -40.79 12.24
CA LYS A 64 -13.52 -40.45 12.74
C LYS A 64 -12.41 -40.93 11.80
N HIS A 65 -12.54 -42.14 11.24
CA HIS A 65 -11.59 -42.68 10.27
C HIS A 65 -11.55 -41.83 8.98
N ALA A 66 -12.72 -41.42 8.47
CA ALA A 66 -12.83 -40.54 7.32
C ALA A 66 -12.23 -39.14 7.58
N GLU A 67 -12.48 -38.56 8.75
CA GLU A 67 -11.90 -37.28 9.17
C GLU A 67 -10.37 -37.35 9.32
N ASN A 68 -9.85 -38.43 9.92
CA ASN A 68 -8.41 -38.67 10.04
C ASN A 68 -7.75 -38.84 8.68
N ARG A 69 -8.40 -39.55 7.74
CA ARG A 69 -7.88 -39.65 6.37
C ARG A 69 -7.91 -38.31 5.66
N LEU A 70 -9.00 -37.55 5.81
CA LEU A 70 -9.14 -36.23 5.21
C LEU A 70 -8.10 -35.24 5.77
N SER A 71 -7.73 -35.33 7.04
CA SER A 71 -6.68 -34.46 7.62
C SER A 71 -5.30 -34.74 7.04
N VAL A 72 -4.99 -36.00 6.71
CA VAL A 72 -3.74 -36.40 6.04
C VAL A 72 -3.72 -35.93 4.58
N VAL A 73 -4.82 -36.07 3.84
CA VAL A 73 -4.89 -35.71 2.41
C VAL A 73 -5.04 -34.19 2.21
N LYS A 74 -5.87 -33.53 3.03
CA LYS A 74 -6.18 -32.10 2.93
C LYS A 74 -6.44 -31.48 4.33
N PRO A 75 -5.37 -31.06 5.04
CA PRO A 75 -5.49 -30.49 6.38
C PRO A 75 -6.23 -29.15 6.43
N THR A 76 -6.28 -28.40 5.32
CA THR A 76 -6.91 -27.08 5.23
C THR A 76 -8.41 -27.12 4.88
N SER A 77 -9.00 -28.32 4.79
CA SER A 77 -10.41 -28.49 4.44
C SER A 77 -11.35 -27.82 5.45
N VAL A 78 -12.38 -27.15 4.95
CA VAL A 78 -13.34 -26.38 5.76
C VAL A 78 -14.11 -27.30 6.72
N ILE A 79 -14.34 -28.54 6.32
CA ILE A 79 -15.09 -29.56 7.08
C ILE A 79 -14.37 -29.93 8.39
N LEU A 80 -13.04 -29.83 8.43
CA LEU A 80 -12.26 -30.10 9.64
C LEU A 80 -12.20 -28.90 10.60
N ARG A 81 -12.64 -27.71 10.18
CA ARG A 81 -12.65 -26.53 11.05
C ARG A 81 -13.73 -26.70 12.12
N LYS A 82 -13.34 -26.54 13.37
CA LYS A 82 -14.25 -26.46 14.51
C LYS A 82 -14.42 -24.99 14.89
N SER A 83 -15.65 -24.55 15.13
CA SER A 83 -15.91 -23.21 15.64
C SER A 83 -15.49 -23.16 17.11
N GLU A 84 -14.42 -22.45 17.42
CA GLU A 84 -14.07 -22.14 18.79
C GLU A 84 -14.95 -20.99 19.31
N PRO A 85 -15.48 -21.07 20.54
CA PRO A 85 -16.26 -19.98 21.10
C PRO A 85 -15.37 -18.75 21.32
N ILE A 86 -15.95 -17.56 21.18
CA ILE A 86 -15.25 -16.30 21.45
C ILE A 86 -14.79 -16.30 22.91
N LEU A 87 -13.48 -16.17 23.12
CA LEU A 87 -12.86 -16.14 24.45
C LEU A 87 -13.34 -14.89 25.20
N LYS A 88 -14.04 -15.12 26.32
CA LYS A 88 -14.40 -14.06 27.26
C LYS A 88 -13.26 -13.86 28.25
N ARG A 89 -13.17 -12.69 28.89
CA ARG A 89 -12.15 -12.37 29.90
C ARG A 89 -11.95 -13.47 30.97
N ASN A 90 -13.04 -14.10 31.42
CA ASN A 90 -12.98 -15.14 32.45
C ASN A 90 -12.40 -16.48 31.96
N MET A 91 -12.24 -16.66 30.64
CA MET A 91 -11.69 -17.85 29.99
C MET A 91 -10.20 -17.69 29.65
N LEU A 92 -9.65 -16.48 29.75
CA LEU A 92 -8.23 -16.23 29.53
C LEU A 92 -7.43 -16.56 30.79
N LYS A 93 -6.17 -16.94 30.60
CA LYS A 93 -5.28 -17.17 31.75
C LYS A 93 -5.03 -15.84 32.45
N SER A 94 -4.88 -15.89 33.78
CA SER A 94 -4.65 -14.68 34.58
C SER A 94 -3.47 -13.83 34.08
N ASN A 95 -2.40 -14.47 33.57
CA ASN A 95 -1.27 -13.78 33.00
C ASN A 95 -1.62 -13.07 31.69
N GLU A 96 -2.34 -13.74 30.78
CA GLU A 96 -2.78 -13.17 29.50
C GLU A 96 -3.72 -11.98 29.72
N CYS A 97 -4.63 -12.07 30.69
CA CYS A 97 -5.48 -10.93 31.06
C CYS A 97 -4.67 -9.72 31.53
N LYS A 98 -3.61 -9.94 32.33
CA LYS A 98 -2.76 -8.85 32.84
C LYS A 98 -1.96 -8.19 31.72
N GLU A 99 -1.41 -8.97 30.80
CA GLU A 99 -0.71 -8.42 29.62
C GLU A 99 -1.67 -7.58 28.77
N ILE A 100 -2.88 -8.10 28.49
CA ILE A 100 -3.89 -7.33 27.73
C ILE A 100 -4.28 -6.05 28.45
N ASP A 101 -4.52 -6.11 29.76
CA ASP A 101 -4.85 -4.91 30.53
C ASP A 101 -3.72 -3.90 30.53
N LYS A 102 -2.48 -4.38 30.64
CA LYS A 102 -1.28 -3.54 30.57
C LYS A 102 -1.18 -2.86 29.20
N ASP A 103 -1.27 -3.62 28.12
CA ASP A 103 -1.20 -3.09 26.75
C ASP A 103 -2.29 -2.02 26.49
N ILE A 104 -3.51 -2.27 26.97
CA ILE A 104 -4.62 -1.31 26.87
C ILE A 104 -4.33 -0.04 27.67
N ASN A 105 -3.83 -0.17 28.91
CA ASN A 105 -3.50 0.98 29.75
C ASN A 105 -2.32 1.79 29.20
N ASP A 106 -1.30 1.11 28.67
CA ASP A 106 -0.14 1.72 28.02
C ASP A 106 -0.62 2.52 26.81
N TRP A 107 -1.48 1.94 25.96
CA TRP A 107 -2.07 2.65 24.82
C TRP A 107 -2.94 3.85 25.22
N MET A 108 -3.78 3.71 26.25
CA MET A 108 -4.60 4.83 26.74
C MET A 108 -3.73 5.97 27.26
N SER A 109 -2.66 5.65 27.99
CA SER A 109 -1.73 6.65 28.52
C SER A 109 -0.97 7.35 27.39
N GLU A 110 -0.51 6.60 26.40
CA GLU A 110 0.13 7.14 25.19
C GLU A 110 -0.82 8.09 24.46
N MET A 111 -2.10 7.71 24.30
CA MET A 111 -3.10 8.54 23.62
C MET A 111 -3.38 9.84 24.38
N GLN A 112 -3.48 9.78 25.72
CA GLN A 112 -3.65 10.97 26.55
C GLN A 112 -2.47 11.94 26.45
N ILE A 113 -1.25 11.41 26.39
CA ILE A 113 -0.04 12.22 26.17
C ILE A 113 -0.12 12.89 24.80
N ARG A 114 -0.52 12.16 23.75
CA ARG A 114 -0.68 12.73 22.41
C ARG A 114 -1.72 13.83 22.35
N GLU A 115 -2.89 13.61 22.96
CA GLU A 115 -3.97 14.60 23.01
C GLU A 115 -3.53 15.87 23.74
N LYS A 116 -2.80 15.71 24.85
CA LYS A 116 -2.24 16.83 25.60
C LYS A 116 -1.21 17.63 24.78
N ASP A 117 -0.28 16.95 24.10
CA ASP A 117 0.73 17.60 23.24
C ASP A 117 0.05 18.42 22.12
N LEU A 118 -0.98 17.87 21.48
CA LEU A 118 -1.77 18.59 20.48
C LEU A 118 -2.50 19.82 21.04
N GLU A 119 -3.09 19.71 22.24
CA GLU A 119 -3.79 20.82 22.87
C GLU A 119 -2.83 21.94 23.30
N GLU A 120 -1.63 21.58 23.79
CA GLU A 120 -0.56 22.54 24.08
C GLU A 120 -0.08 23.27 22.80
N GLY A 121 0.03 22.57 21.67
CA GLY A 121 0.28 23.17 20.37
C GLY A 121 -0.81 24.14 19.91
N ARG A 122 -2.07 23.75 20.05
CA ARG A 122 -3.23 24.61 19.73
C ARG A 122 -3.23 25.90 20.55
N ALA A 123 -2.96 25.79 21.85
CA ALA A 123 -2.86 26.96 22.72
C ALA A 123 -1.75 27.92 22.29
N ALA A 124 -0.60 27.39 21.84
CA ALA A 124 0.51 28.20 21.32
C ALA A 124 0.18 28.88 19.96
N ILE A 125 -0.60 28.23 19.11
CA ILE A 125 -0.98 28.75 17.79
C ILE A 125 -2.04 29.87 17.92
N LEU A 126 -2.96 29.77 18.87
CA LEU A 126 -4.04 30.74 19.06
C LEU A 126 -3.53 32.14 19.45
N ASP A 127 -2.36 32.23 20.09
CA ASP A 127 -1.73 33.49 20.49
C ASP A 127 -1.01 34.21 19.31
N SER A 128 -0.83 33.53 18.16
CA SER A 128 0.01 34.01 17.05
C SER A 128 -0.72 34.32 15.73
N LEU A 129 -1.98 33.94 15.54
CA LEU A 129 -2.65 34.07 14.24
C LEU A 129 -3.73 35.14 14.21
N VAL A 130 -3.36 36.30 13.69
CA VAL A 130 -4.30 37.15 12.93
C VAL A 130 -4.76 36.32 11.73
N THR A 131 -5.97 35.75 11.82
CA THR A 131 -6.57 35.00 10.72
C THR A 131 -6.64 35.89 9.48
N PRO A 132 -6.15 35.44 8.30
CA PRO A 132 -6.25 36.23 7.09
C PRO A 132 -7.72 36.44 6.71
N ASP A 133 -8.05 37.67 6.36
CA ASP A 133 -9.41 38.07 6.01
C ASP A 133 -9.99 37.19 4.90
N ILE A 134 -11.24 36.76 5.10
CA ILE A 134 -12.00 35.93 4.17
C ILE A 134 -11.99 36.62 2.81
N ARG A 135 -11.54 35.93 1.75
CA ARG A 135 -11.56 36.44 0.37
C ARG A 135 -12.98 36.91 0.02
N GLN A 136 -13.18 38.22 0.00
CA GLN A 136 -14.36 38.80 -0.61
C GLN A 136 -14.21 38.68 -2.13
N PHE A 137 -15.09 37.92 -2.76
CA PHE A 137 -15.21 37.85 -4.21
C PHE A 137 -15.66 39.22 -4.71
N LYS A 138 -14.72 39.99 -5.27
CA LYS A 138 -15.04 41.18 -6.05
C LYS A 138 -15.22 40.71 -7.49
N GLU A 139 -16.46 40.65 -7.96
CA GLU A 139 -16.76 40.51 -9.39
C GLU A 139 -16.29 41.78 -10.11
N GLU A 140 -15.01 41.82 -10.46
CA GLU A 140 -14.54 42.79 -11.44
C GLU A 140 -14.96 42.30 -12.83
N SER A 141 -16.08 42.85 -13.30
CA SER A 141 -16.52 42.77 -14.69
C SER A 141 -15.42 43.33 -15.59
N VAL A 142 -14.55 42.45 -16.10
CA VAL A 142 -13.60 42.80 -17.16
C VAL A 142 -14.40 43.15 -18.41
N LYS A 143 -14.61 44.45 -18.63
CA LYS A 143 -15.02 44.98 -19.93
C LYS A 143 -13.96 44.58 -20.95
N LYS A 144 -14.31 43.65 -21.84
CA LYS A 144 -13.55 43.38 -23.08
C LYS A 144 -13.57 44.66 -23.93
N ASN A 145 -12.58 45.52 -23.76
CA ASN A 145 -12.20 46.45 -24.81
C ASN A 145 -11.51 45.63 -25.91
N SER A 146 -12.31 45.16 -26.87
CA SER A 146 -11.82 44.61 -28.13
C SER A 146 -11.28 45.74 -28.99
N THR A 147 -10.04 46.12 -28.75
CA THR A 147 -9.28 46.96 -29.69
C THR A 147 -7.91 46.33 -29.91
N THR A 148 -7.89 45.29 -30.74
CA THR A 148 -6.68 44.93 -31.49
C THR A 148 -7.09 44.70 -32.94
N ASN A 149 -6.81 45.71 -33.76
CA ASN A 149 -6.60 45.54 -35.19
C ASN A 149 -5.51 44.47 -35.36
N SER A 150 -5.90 43.23 -35.62
CA SER A 150 -5.04 42.28 -36.30
C SER A 150 -5.70 41.91 -37.61
N LYS A 151 -5.27 42.61 -38.66
CA LYS A 151 -5.36 42.09 -40.02
C LYS A 151 -4.44 40.86 -40.08
N ASN A 152 -4.90 39.73 -39.55
CA ASN A 152 -4.34 38.43 -39.90
C ASN A 152 -4.74 38.17 -41.34
N GLY A 153 -3.91 38.67 -42.26
CA GLY A 153 -3.89 38.19 -43.63
C GLY A 153 -3.65 36.70 -43.57
N LYS A 154 -4.72 35.91 -43.67
CA LYS A 154 -4.59 34.48 -43.96
C LYS A 154 -3.74 34.39 -45.21
N ASN A 155 -2.54 33.81 -45.11
CA ASN A 155 -1.72 33.50 -46.28
C ASN A 155 -2.63 32.72 -47.24
N LYS A 156 -3.08 33.40 -48.30
CA LYS A 156 -4.01 32.82 -49.25
C LYS A 156 -3.20 31.77 -50.00
N ARG A 157 -3.57 30.49 -49.79
CA ARG A 157 -3.03 29.37 -50.57
C ARG A 157 -3.07 29.73 -52.05
N ILE A 158 -1.91 29.77 -52.69
CA ILE A 158 -1.80 30.02 -54.13
C ILE A 158 -2.58 28.91 -54.86
N ARG A 159 -3.46 29.27 -55.80
CA ARG A 159 -4.24 28.29 -56.57
C ARG A 159 -3.31 27.55 -57.53
N SER A 160 -3.56 26.26 -57.77
CA SER A 160 -2.69 25.40 -58.60
C SER A 160 -2.57 25.85 -60.06
N CYS A 161 -3.53 26.64 -60.57
CA CYS A 161 -3.54 27.15 -61.94
C CYS A 161 -3.03 28.60 -62.08
N ASP A 162 -2.56 29.23 -61.01
CA ASP A 162 -2.11 30.63 -61.03
C ASP A 162 -0.59 30.73 -61.20
N TYR A 163 -0.11 30.36 -62.39
CA TYR A 163 1.32 30.27 -62.70
C TYR A 163 2.09 31.58 -62.47
N ALA A 164 1.45 32.74 -62.67
CA ALA A 164 2.08 34.04 -62.44
C ALA A 164 2.32 34.34 -60.95
N ALA A 165 1.55 33.73 -60.05
CA ALA A 165 1.77 33.81 -58.61
C ALA A 165 2.83 32.79 -58.14
N TRP A 166 2.94 31.63 -58.80
CA TRP A 166 3.99 30.64 -58.53
C TRP A 166 5.38 31.12 -58.97
N ASP A 167 5.50 31.83 -60.09
CA ASP A 167 6.78 32.40 -60.57
C ASP A 167 7.36 33.47 -59.63
N LYS A 168 6.52 34.11 -58.83
CA LYS A 168 6.93 35.12 -57.84
C LYS A 168 7.19 34.53 -56.46
N TYR A 169 6.91 33.25 -56.27
CA TYR A 169 7.03 32.60 -54.98
C TYR A 169 8.45 32.08 -54.79
N ASP A 170 9.15 32.73 -53.87
CA ASP A 170 10.52 32.36 -53.51
C ASP A 170 10.47 31.28 -52.41
N VAL A 171 10.79 30.05 -52.82
CA VAL A 171 10.72 28.87 -51.97
C VAL A 171 11.78 28.93 -50.86
N ASP A 172 12.96 29.45 -51.17
CA ASP A 172 14.09 29.46 -50.23
C ASP A 172 13.81 30.40 -49.06
N THR A 173 13.25 31.58 -49.32
CA THR A 173 12.86 32.51 -48.24
C THR A 173 11.68 32.02 -47.40
N GLU A 174 10.80 31.17 -47.91
CA GLU A 174 9.74 30.57 -47.09
C GLU A 174 10.27 29.40 -46.24
N LEU A 175 11.18 28.59 -46.78
CA LEU A 175 11.87 27.55 -46.00
C LEU A 175 12.59 28.16 -44.81
N ASP A 176 13.35 29.24 -45.01
CA ASP A 176 14.02 29.98 -43.93
C ASP A 176 13.02 30.49 -42.88
N ARG A 177 11.84 30.97 -43.29
CA ARG A 177 10.79 31.41 -42.35
C ARG A 177 10.22 30.26 -41.53
N ILE A 178 10.01 29.09 -42.15
CA ILE A 178 9.53 27.89 -41.47
C ILE A 178 10.57 27.43 -40.45
N ASP A 179 11.85 27.39 -40.84
CA ASP A 179 12.94 26.97 -39.96
C ASP A 179 13.11 27.91 -38.76
N ILE A 180 13.06 29.23 -38.98
CA ILE A 180 13.10 30.24 -37.91
C ILE A 180 11.89 30.07 -36.97
N GLN A 181 10.70 29.79 -37.50
CA GLN A 181 9.49 29.65 -36.71
C GLN A 181 9.49 28.36 -35.88
N ASP A 182 9.99 27.26 -36.45
CA ASP A 182 10.22 25.99 -35.75
C ASP A 182 11.26 26.15 -34.63
N GLU A 183 12.33 26.90 -34.88
CA GLU A 183 13.35 27.20 -33.87
C GLU A 183 12.79 28.05 -32.72
N GLN A 184 11.96 29.05 -33.03
CA GLN A 184 11.24 29.85 -32.03
C GLN A 184 10.29 29.00 -31.18
N GLN A 185 9.50 28.11 -31.79
CA GLN A 185 8.61 27.21 -31.06
C GLN A 185 9.39 26.25 -30.15
N LYS A 186 10.51 25.70 -30.64
CA LYS A 186 11.41 24.85 -29.83
C LYS A 186 12.01 25.64 -28.67
N ALA A 187 12.42 26.89 -28.90
CA ALA A 187 12.96 27.76 -27.85
C ALA A 187 11.89 28.11 -26.78
N GLU A 188 10.65 28.39 -27.20
CA GLU A 188 9.53 28.66 -26.30
C GLU A 188 9.16 27.43 -25.48
N ALA A 189 9.10 26.24 -26.10
CA ALA A 189 8.87 24.98 -25.40
C ALA A 189 9.96 24.70 -24.34
N ARG A 190 11.24 24.93 -24.68
CA ARG A 190 12.36 24.83 -23.72
C ARG A 190 12.21 25.80 -22.56
N ARG A 191 11.83 27.06 -22.83
CA ARG A 191 11.56 28.07 -21.78
C ARG A 191 10.42 27.66 -20.87
N LEU A 192 9.33 27.13 -21.43
CA LEU A 192 8.18 26.68 -20.65
C LEU A 192 8.54 25.50 -19.75
N GLN A 193 9.32 24.55 -20.29
CA GLN A 193 9.84 23.42 -19.52
C GLN A 193 10.77 23.88 -18.38
N GLN A 194 11.62 24.88 -18.62
CA GLN A 194 12.49 25.45 -17.59
C GLN A 194 11.69 26.17 -16.50
N ASN A 195 10.70 26.99 -16.87
CA ASN A 195 9.79 27.63 -15.91
C ASN A 195 9.03 26.60 -15.07
N GLN A 196 8.56 25.50 -15.67
CA GLN A 196 7.89 24.43 -14.93
C GLN A 196 8.83 23.80 -13.90
N LYS A 197 10.09 23.52 -14.28
CA LYS A 197 11.13 23.01 -13.36
C LYS A 197 11.42 23.99 -12.22
N GLU A 198 11.53 25.28 -12.53
CA GLU A 198 11.73 26.31 -11.50
C GLU A 198 10.55 26.45 -10.54
N ILE A 199 9.32 26.34 -11.02
CA ILE A 199 8.11 26.37 -10.18
C ILE A 199 8.09 25.17 -9.24
N VAL A 200 8.39 23.97 -9.74
CA VAL A 200 8.49 22.75 -8.92
C VAL A 200 9.59 22.92 -7.87
N GLN A 201 10.76 23.44 -8.27
CA GLN A 201 11.87 23.67 -7.36
C GLN A 201 11.53 24.73 -6.30
N ARG A 202 10.87 25.82 -6.67
CA ARG A 202 10.38 26.84 -5.73
C ARG A 202 9.39 26.25 -4.74
N LYS A 203 8.40 25.48 -5.21
CA LYS A 203 7.44 24.80 -4.33
C LYS A 203 8.12 23.82 -3.37
N LYS A 204 9.15 23.11 -3.84
CA LYS A 204 9.93 22.20 -3.01
C LYS A 204 10.72 22.94 -1.91
N LEU A 205 11.33 24.08 -2.26
CA LEU A 205 12.02 24.97 -1.32
C LEU A 205 11.04 25.62 -0.33
N GLU A 206 9.88 26.06 -0.81
CA GLU A 206 8.81 26.63 0.01
C GLU A 206 8.25 25.60 0.99
N LYS A 207 7.97 24.36 0.53
CA LYS A 207 7.59 23.25 1.42
C LYS A 207 8.66 22.97 2.48
N HIS A 208 9.95 23.03 2.11
CA HIS A 208 11.05 22.87 3.06
C HIS A 208 11.19 24.05 4.04
N ALA A 209 10.84 25.27 3.63
CA ALA A 209 10.89 26.48 4.46
C ALA A 209 9.68 26.62 5.41
N ILE A 210 8.52 26.08 5.03
CA ILE A 210 7.28 26.12 5.85
C ILE A 210 7.34 25.14 7.04
N ILE A 211 8.22 24.14 7.02
CA ILE A 211 8.43 23.26 8.18
C ILE A 211 9.28 24.01 9.22
N ASN A 212 8.69 24.99 9.88
CA ASN A 212 9.20 25.55 11.13
C ASN A 212 9.06 24.47 12.19
N LYS A 213 10.11 23.66 12.36
CA LYS A 213 10.18 22.58 13.37
C LYS A 213 9.81 23.05 14.79
N SER A 214 9.95 24.35 15.08
CA SER A 214 9.63 24.97 16.36
C SER A 214 8.14 25.30 16.58
N ALA A 215 7.32 25.32 15.52
CA ALA A 215 5.90 25.67 15.60
C ALA A 215 4.99 24.42 15.62
N LEU A 216 5.57 23.24 15.46
CA LEU A 216 4.85 21.98 15.33
C LEU A 216 5.03 21.13 16.58
N THR A 217 3.95 20.51 17.05
CA THR A 217 3.97 19.64 18.24
C THR A 217 4.76 18.35 17.96
N GLY A 218 5.20 17.66 19.02
CA GLY A 218 5.96 16.42 18.86
C GLY A 218 5.18 15.35 18.09
N THR A 219 3.89 15.23 18.39
CA THR A 219 2.96 14.32 17.70
C THR A 219 2.74 14.68 16.24
N GLU A 220 2.57 15.95 15.91
CA GLU A 220 2.45 16.39 14.52
C GLU A 220 3.76 16.15 13.75
N LEU A 221 4.93 16.36 14.36
CA LEU A 221 6.23 16.02 13.76
C LEU A 221 6.33 14.52 13.47
N ASP A 222 5.88 13.67 14.40
CA ASP A 222 5.87 12.21 14.22
C ASP A 222 4.98 11.79 13.05
N VAL A 223 3.76 12.35 12.98
CA VAL A 223 2.81 12.05 11.89
C VAL A 223 3.36 12.52 10.55
N MET A 224 3.95 13.72 10.48
CA MET A 224 4.57 14.22 9.25
C MET A 224 5.79 13.38 8.84
N ALA A 225 6.64 13.00 9.80
CA ALA A 225 7.80 12.15 9.56
C ALA A 225 7.39 10.78 9.01
N GLU A 226 6.33 10.20 9.55
CA GLU A 226 5.75 8.93 9.11
C GLU A 226 5.15 9.04 7.71
N GLN A 227 4.44 10.14 7.43
CA GLN A 227 3.88 10.39 6.11
C GLN A 227 4.98 10.53 5.04
N GLU A 228 6.06 11.27 5.33
CA GLU A 228 7.20 11.36 4.41
C GLU A 228 7.92 10.01 4.28
N ARG A 229 8.02 9.22 5.35
CA ARG A 229 8.55 7.85 5.28
C ARG A 229 7.73 6.96 4.34
N GLU A 230 6.40 7.04 4.39
CA GLU A 230 5.54 6.22 3.53
C GLU A 230 5.61 6.67 2.06
N LYS A 231 5.67 7.98 1.79
CA LYS A 231 5.98 8.48 0.43
C LYS A 231 7.31 7.94 -0.09
N GLY A 232 8.33 7.90 0.76
CA GLY A 232 9.61 7.27 0.43
C GLY A 232 9.48 5.79 0.10
N ASN A 233 8.64 5.05 0.84
CA ASN A 233 8.36 3.64 0.54
C ASN A 233 7.61 3.46 -0.79
N GLU A 234 6.67 4.35 -1.11
CA GLU A 234 5.97 4.38 -2.40
C GLU A 234 6.95 4.62 -3.56
N ALA A 235 7.78 5.66 -3.47
CA ALA A 235 8.81 5.96 -4.46
C ALA A 235 9.82 4.81 -4.62
N PHE A 236 10.23 4.18 -3.52
CA PHE A 236 11.09 3.01 -3.55
C PHE A 236 10.44 1.82 -4.27
N ARG A 237 9.14 1.59 -4.05
CA ARG A 237 8.36 0.56 -4.76
C ARG A 237 8.21 0.88 -6.25
N ALA A 238 8.12 2.16 -6.62
CA ALA A 238 8.08 2.62 -8.01
C ALA A 238 9.44 2.48 -8.74
N GLY A 239 10.54 2.35 -7.99
CA GLY A 239 11.90 2.29 -8.53
C GLY A 239 12.58 3.66 -8.62
N ASP A 240 11.91 4.72 -8.17
CA ASP A 240 12.43 6.09 -8.14
C ASP A 240 13.25 6.30 -6.86
N TYR A 241 14.46 5.74 -6.84
CA TYR A 241 15.30 5.71 -5.64
C TYR A 241 15.80 7.09 -5.19
N GLU A 242 16.01 8.03 -6.12
CA GLU A 242 16.45 9.39 -5.76
C GLU A 242 15.33 10.16 -5.04
N GLU A 243 14.08 10.05 -5.51
CA GLU A 243 12.93 10.65 -4.86
C GLU A 243 12.64 9.99 -3.50
N ALA A 244 12.78 8.66 -3.41
CA ALA A 244 12.70 7.94 -2.15
C ALA A 244 13.70 8.46 -1.10
N LEU A 245 14.94 8.72 -1.53
CA LEU A 245 16.01 9.24 -0.68
C LEU A 245 15.69 10.64 -0.16
N GLU A 246 15.11 11.51 -0.99
CA GLU A 246 14.67 12.83 -0.56
C GLU A 246 13.59 12.76 0.51
N HIS A 247 12.57 11.90 0.31
CA HIS A 247 11.51 11.68 1.28
C HIS A 247 12.03 11.09 2.61
N TYR A 248 12.94 10.13 2.55
CA TYR A 248 13.59 9.59 3.76
C TYR A 248 14.44 10.65 4.48
N ASN A 249 15.13 11.52 3.74
CA ASN A 249 15.86 12.64 4.34
C ASN A 249 14.94 13.66 5.01
N SER A 250 13.81 13.99 4.37
CA SER A 250 12.79 14.86 4.97
C SER A 250 12.18 14.24 6.23
N SER A 251 11.88 12.95 6.21
CA SER A 251 11.41 12.20 7.38
C SER A 251 12.40 12.29 8.54
N ILE A 252 13.69 12.01 8.30
CA ILE A 252 14.75 12.07 9.33
C ILE A 252 14.93 13.48 9.91
N LYS A 253 14.78 14.54 9.09
CA LYS A 253 14.85 15.93 9.56
C LYS A 253 13.72 16.27 10.55
N MET A 254 12.52 15.72 10.29
CA MET A 254 11.36 15.87 11.16
C MET A 254 11.55 15.07 12.44
N ASN A 255 11.59 13.73 12.31
CA ASN A 255 11.88 12.81 13.40
C ASN A 255 12.85 11.69 12.95
N SER A 256 13.89 11.49 13.75
CA SER A 256 14.93 10.50 13.52
C SER A 256 14.45 9.10 13.95
N ASN A 257 13.93 8.32 13.01
CA ASN A 257 13.50 6.94 13.26
C ASN A 257 14.49 5.91 12.67
N ILE A 258 14.83 4.88 13.46
CA ILE A 258 15.72 3.76 13.10
C ILE A 258 15.23 3.06 11.82
N THR A 259 13.92 2.88 11.68
CA THR A 259 13.30 2.26 10.50
C THR A 259 13.60 3.06 9.24
N THR A 260 13.57 4.39 9.33
CA THR A 260 13.85 5.29 8.21
C THR A 260 15.31 5.21 7.77
N TYR A 261 16.27 5.17 8.71
CA TYR A 261 17.69 4.93 8.36
C TYR A 261 17.88 3.58 7.68
N ASN A 262 17.20 2.55 8.15
CA ASN A 262 17.25 1.23 7.54
C ASN A 262 16.76 1.24 6.08
N ASN A 263 15.64 1.92 5.81
CA ASN A 263 15.09 2.06 4.47
C ASN A 263 15.97 2.95 3.57
N ARG A 264 16.53 4.03 4.13
CA ARG A 264 17.48 4.90 3.42
C ARG A 264 18.77 4.16 3.07
N ALA A 265 19.32 3.33 3.96
CA ALA A 265 20.48 2.49 3.67
C ALA A 265 20.24 1.54 2.48
N MET A 266 19.06 0.91 2.40
CA MET A 266 18.71 0.09 1.24
C MET A 266 18.61 0.92 -0.04
N THR A 267 18.08 2.14 0.06
CA THR A 267 17.99 3.07 -1.08
C THR A 267 19.37 3.48 -1.57
N TYR A 268 20.31 3.77 -0.67
CA TYR A 268 21.71 4.02 -1.01
C TYR A 268 22.38 2.84 -1.70
N ILE A 269 22.13 1.60 -1.25
CA ILE A 269 22.62 0.39 -1.93
C ILE A 269 22.07 0.31 -3.36
N LYS A 270 20.79 0.62 -3.58
CA LYS A 270 20.18 0.64 -4.92
C LYS A 270 20.78 1.71 -5.83
N LEU A 271 21.17 2.85 -5.25
CA LEU A 271 21.88 3.94 -5.94
C LEU A 271 23.40 3.69 -6.04
N GLN A 272 23.90 2.54 -5.60
CA GLN A 272 25.33 2.19 -5.59
C GLN A 272 26.21 3.13 -4.75
N ARG A 273 25.62 3.80 -3.76
CA ARG A 273 26.30 4.68 -2.79
C ARG A 273 26.60 3.90 -1.52
N TYR A 274 27.58 3.02 -1.58
CA TYR A 274 27.81 2.02 -0.54
C TYR A 274 28.40 2.61 0.77
N GLU A 275 29.20 3.67 0.71
CA GLU A 275 29.71 4.38 1.89
C GLU A 275 28.58 5.00 2.72
N ASP A 276 27.63 5.68 2.05
CA ASP A 276 26.49 6.30 2.71
C ASP A 276 25.57 5.25 3.35
N ALA A 277 25.35 4.13 2.66
CA ALA A 277 24.61 2.99 3.18
C ALA A 277 25.27 2.40 4.45
N LEU A 278 26.60 2.32 4.46
CA LEU A 278 27.37 1.81 5.59
C LEU A 278 27.24 2.71 6.81
N ASN A 279 27.29 4.03 6.61
CA ASN A 279 27.08 5.01 7.68
C ASN A 279 25.68 4.85 8.31
N ASP A 280 24.63 4.75 7.49
CA ASP A 280 23.27 4.54 7.99
C ASP A 280 23.12 3.21 8.73
N CYS A 281 23.75 2.14 8.23
CA CYS A 281 23.73 0.86 8.91
C CYS A 281 24.45 0.90 10.26
N ASN A 282 25.57 1.63 10.37
CA ASN A 282 26.26 1.83 11.64
C ASN A 282 25.44 2.64 12.63
N MET A 283 24.71 3.66 12.16
CA MET A 283 23.77 4.42 12.99
C MET A 283 22.62 3.55 13.51
N VAL A 284 22.09 2.64 12.71
CA VAL A 284 21.08 1.69 13.18
C VAL A 284 21.66 0.72 14.20
N LEU A 285 22.84 0.17 13.94
CA LEU A 285 23.48 -0.83 14.80
C LEU A 285 23.98 -0.26 16.13
N SER A 286 24.25 1.04 16.22
CA SER A 286 24.60 1.69 17.49
C SER A 286 23.42 1.77 18.45
N VAL A 287 22.18 1.80 17.94
CA VAL A 287 20.95 1.78 18.73
C VAL A 287 20.42 0.35 18.90
N GLU A 288 20.32 -0.39 17.80
CA GLU A 288 19.82 -1.77 17.74
C GLU A 288 20.87 -2.71 17.16
N TYR A 289 21.76 -3.21 18.01
CA TYR A 289 22.83 -4.12 17.59
C TYR A 289 22.33 -5.45 17.01
N THR A 290 21.11 -5.87 17.34
CA THR A 290 20.47 -7.11 16.86
C THR A 290 19.72 -6.95 15.54
N ASN A 291 19.73 -5.77 14.93
CA ASN A 291 18.95 -5.50 13.73
C ASN A 291 19.52 -6.25 12.52
N MET A 292 18.90 -7.40 12.20
CA MET A 292 19.32 -8.29 11.11
C MET A 292 19.32 -7.61 9.74
N LYS A 293 18.38 -6.69 9.49
CA LYS A 293 18.31 -5.96 8.20
C LYS A 293 19.52 -5.06 8.04
N ALA A 294 19.92 -4.34 9.09
CA ALA A 294 21.08 -3.47 9.07
C ALA A 294 22.39 -4.26 8.91
N LEU A 295 22.54 -5.40 9.62
CA LEU A 295 23.70 -6.28 9.47
C LEU A 295 23.85 -6.79 8.03
N LEU A 296 22.75 -7.27 7.43
CA LEU A 296 22.77 -7.77 6.05
C LEU A 296 23.11 -6.66 5.04
N ARG A 297 22.51 -5.47 5.19
CA ARG A 297 22.77 -4.31 4.32
C ARG A 297 24.21 -3.82 4.46
N ARG A 298 24.77 -3.83 5.67
CA ARG A 298 26.17 -3.50 5.92
C ARG A 298 27.11 -4.50 5.24
N ALA A 299 26.82 -5.80 5.33
CA ALA A 299 27.62 -6.84 4.68
C ALA A 299 27.63 -6.67 3.15
N VAL A 300 26.46 -6.40 2.55
CA VAL A 300 26.35 -6.11 1.11
C VAL A 300 27.17 -4.86 0.74
N SER A 301 27.06 -3.79 1.52
CA SER A 301 27.79 -2.55 1.26
C SER A 301 29.31 -2.77 1.31
N LEU A 302 29.81 -3.52 2.30
CA LEU A 302 31.24 -3.85 2.43
C LEU A 302 31.75 -4.74 1.29
N ASP A 303 30.98 -5.72 0.84
CA ASP A 303 31.35 -6.58 -0.29
C ASP A 303 31.55 -5.77 -1.58
N HIS A 304 30.64 -4.82 -1.85
CA HIS A 304 30.79 -3.93 -3.01
C HIS A 304 31.98 -2.97 -2.88
N LEU A 305 32.25 -2.43 -1.69
CA LEU A 305 33.42 -1.56 -1.44
C LEU A 305 34.75 -2.30 -1.56
N GLY A 306 34.79 -3.56 -1.10
CA GLY A 306 35.96 -4.42 -1.23
C GLY A 306 36.27 -4.78 -2.68
N LYS A 307 35.23 -4.96 -3.52
CA LYS A 307 35.37 -5.22 -4.96
C LYS A 307 35.84 -4.01 -5.76
N SER A 308 35.45 -2.79 -5.36
CA SER A 308 35.90 -1.55 -6.00
C SER A 308 37.35 -1.18 -5.69
N SER A 309 37.94 -1.80 -4.67
CA SER A 309 39.32 -1.52 -4.21
C SER A 309 40.37 -2.49 -4.78
N GLN A 310 39.97 -3.44 -5.64
CA GLN A 310 40.83 -4.42 -6.32
C GLN A 310 40.93 -4.11 -7.82
#